data_AF-A0A4R4F4Z4-F1
#
_entry.id   AF-A0A4R4F4Z4-F1
#
_cell.length_a   1.000
_cell.length_b   1.000
_cell.length_c   1.000
_cell.angle_alpha   90.00
_cell.angle_beta   90.00
_cell.angle_gamma   90.00
#
_symmetry.space_group_name_H-M   'P 1'
#
loop_
_entity.id
_entity.type
_entity.pdbx_description
1 polymer ?
#
loop_
_entity_poly.entity_id
_entity_poly.type
_entity_poly.pdbx_seq_one_letter_code
_entity_poly.pdbx_strand_id
1 'polypeptide(L)'
;MGMPIVPGRTRKSMPRALRALLWSALAIVLLLLMLAAVVLLVNRRDEVPSGDARALEAIVASARPVDPADDALAGLASLGATAVEQAGPHAAARLVDAAGRDARSRRAARGERLDDALGACSARRDDCARLLAAAEPDMPAWIAREAALLAAYRQVLARRGWHEGPPPRSPMDWRPAPLSLALQGQELLLMQAFVDAGAGDATAVREALEADTRFWRGGLAGADTLLTKMVATAAVQRNLALGTLAVQRLPATAIAAAIPPAWKLPVSASERSLLGVLAWEWKLGDNFMRRTSADARGKLQARGADAPSFNSLFKPQATSNANAAMMRRIADASGAPYPQLQRSLRQLDAWIEDRTRFPYSIYNPVGRILGSIAAPAYAGYGRRLADLEARRRAVLAVLGLHAAGIAPVQVASALASSPHRNPYTGRAFGWDAAASCVRIGGIDRAEGRGCVAYVPTTASPTPTH
;
A
#
# COMPACT_ATOMS: atom_id res chain seq x y z
N MET A 1 0.83 -101.12 20.14
CA MET A 1 0.32 -99.75 20.34
C MET A 1 0.74 -98.92 19.14
N GLY A 2 -0.17 -98.74 18.17
CA GLY A 2 0.09 -97.94 16.96
C GLY A 2 -0.24 -96.47 17.21
N MET A 3 0.73 -95.58 17.00
CA MET A 3 0.51 -94.14 16.97
C MET A 3 -0.08 -93.73 15.60
N PRO A 4 -1.18 -92.95 15.56
CA PRO A 4 -1.74 -92.49 14.31
C PRO A 4 -0.88 -91.35 13.72
N ILE A 5 -0.47 -91.53 12.47
CA ILE A 5 0.17 -90.52 11.64
C ILE A 5 -0.88 -89.43 11.33
N VAL A 6 -0.70 -88.23 11.86
CA VAL A 6 -1.57 -87.08 11.62
C VAL A 6 -1.43 -86.64 10.16
N PRO A 7 -2.51 -86.56 9.37
CA PRO A 7 -2.44 -86.25 7.95
C PRO A 7 -1.97 -84.81 7.72
N GLY A 8 -1.04 -84.68 6.77
CA GLY A 8 -0.37 -83.44 6.38
C GLY A 8 -1.36 -82.32 6.04
N ARG A 9 -1.14 -81.16 6.65
CA ARG A 9 -1.85 -79.90 6.43
C ARG A 9 -1.78 -79.55 4.93
N THR A 10 -2.88 -79.80 4.20
CA THR A 10 -3.01 -79.41 2.79
C THR A 10 -2.80 -77.89 2.67
N ARG A 11 -1.75 -77.45 1.97
CA ARG A 11 -1.56 -76.04 1.61
C ARG A 11 -2.77 -75.60 0.79
N LYS A 12 -3.74 -74.93 1.43
CA LYS A 12 -4.85 -74.27 0.73
C LYS A 12 -4.24 -73.28 -0.24
N SER A 13 -4.26 -73.63 -1.53
CA SER A 13 -3.71 -72.79 -2.58
C SER A 13 -4.49 -71.48 -2.61
N MET A 14 -3.81 -70.37 -2.38
CA MET A 14 -4.43 -69.06 -2.37
C MET A 14 -5.13 -68.80 -3.72
N PRO A 15 -6.42 -68.40 -3.74
CA PRO A 15 -7.17 -68.21 -4.98
C PRO A 15 -6.47 -67.17 -5.86
N ARG A 16 -6.47 -67.39 -7.19
CA ARG A 16 -5.75 -66.55 -8.16
C ARG A 16 -6.12 -65.06 -8.05
N ALA A 17 -7.38 -64.76 -7.75
CA ALA A 17 -7.88 -63.40 -7.53
C ALA A 17 -7.19 -62.68 -6.36
N LEU A 18 -6.97 -63.37 -5.24
CA LEU A 18 -6.30 -62.78 -4.07
C LEU A 18 -4.82 -62.48 -4.36
N ARG A 19 -4.16 -63.31 -5.20
CA ARG A 19 -2.77 -63.04 -5.64
C ARG A 19 -2.72 -61.80 -6.52
N ALA A 20 -3.64 -61.65 -7.48
CA ALA A 20 -3.70 -60.48 -8.34
C ALA A 20 -3.91 -59.18 -7.53
N LEU A 21 -4.81 -59.19 -6.54
CA LEU A 21 -5.02 -58.05 -5.64
C LEU A 21 -3.77 -57.68 -4.83
N LEU A 22 -3.07 -58.67 -4.26
CA LEU A 22 -1.82 -58.42 -3.53
C LEU A 22 -0.72 -57.84 -4.44
N TRP A 23 -0.58 -58.35 -5.67
CA TRP A 23 0.39 -57.82 -6.63
C TRP A 23 0.05 -56.39 -7.07
N SER A 24 -1.22 -56.08 -7.30
CA SER A 24 -1.66 -54.71 -7.61
C SER A 24 -1.41 -53.76 -6.44
N ALA A 25 -1.74 -54.17 -5.20
CA ALA A 25 -1.46 -53.37 -4.01
C ALA A 25 0.04 -53.12 -3.81
N LEU A 26 0.87 -54.16 -3.98
CA LEU A 26 2.33 -54.03 -3.92
C LEU A 26 2.88 -53.10 -5.01
N ALA A 27 2.37 -53.20 -6.24
CA ALA A 27 2.77 -52.32 -7.34
C ALA A 27 2.42 -50.85 -7.06
N ILE A 28 1.23 -50.58 -6.50
CA ILE A 28 0.82 -49.24 -6.07
C ILE A 28 1.76 -48.72 -4.98
N VAL A 29 2.06 -49.52 -3.95
CA VAL A 29 2.98 -49.13 -2.87
C VAL A 29 4.37 -48.84 -3.42
N LEU A 30 4.91 -49.70 -4.29
CA LEU A 30 6.22 -49.49 -4.93
C LEU A 30 6.23 -48.22 -5.79
N LEU A 31 5.16 -47.96 -6.55
CA LEU A 31 5.02 -46.72 -7.31
C LEU A 31 5.02 -45.49 -6.41
N LEU A 32 4.28 -45.53 -5.29
CA LEU A 32 4.25 -44.43 -4.32
C LEU A 32 5.62 -44.21 -3.66
N LEU A 33 6.34 -45.28 -3.31
CA LEU A 33 7.70 -45.19 -2.78
C LEU A 33 8.68 -44.64 -3.81
N MET A 34 8.56 -45.03 -5.08
CA MET A 34 9.36 -44.50 -6.18
C MET A 34 9.08 -42.99 -6.38
N LEU A 35 7.81 -42.59 -6.39
CA LEU A 35 7.41 -41.18 -6.48
C LEU A 35 7.94 -40.37 -5.30
N ALA A 36 7.85 -40.91 -4.08
CA ALA A 36 8.42 -40.28 -2.89
C ALA A 36 9.94 -40.14 -3.00
N ALA A 37 10.66 -41.19 -3.44
CA ALA A 37 12.11 -41.14 -3.65
C ALA A 37 12.50 -40.11 -4.71
N VAL A 38 11.73 -40.00 -5.81
CA VAL A 38 11.92 -38.96 -6.84
C VAL A 38 11.74 -37.56 -6.23
N VAL A 39 10.69 -37.33 -5.44
CA VAL A 39 10.46 -36.04 -4.76
C VAL A 39 11.63 -35.72 -3.84
N LEU A 40 12.08 -36.67 -3.02
CA LEU A 40 13.23 -36.48 -2.12
C LEU A 40 14.52 -36.18 -2.89
N LEU A 41 14.77 -36.88 -4.00
CA LEU A 41 15.97 -36.70 -4.82
C LEU A 41 15.98 -35.34 -5.54
N VAL A 42 14.86 -34.97 -6.18
CA VAL A 42 14.69 -33.68 -6.86
C VAL A 42 14.84 -32.53 -5.87
N ASN A 43 14.37 -32.71 -4.64
CA ASN A 43 14.49 -31.74 -3.56
C ASN A 43 15.71 -32.00 -2.68
N ARG A 44 16.79 -32.63 -3.16
CA ARG A 44 17.97 -32.85 -2.31
C ARG A 44 18.78 -31.57 -2.10
N ARG A 45 18.84 -30.70 -3.11
CA ARG A 45 19.60 -29.43 -3.08
C ARG A 45 18.64 -28.26 -3.20
N ASP A 46 18.99 -27.16 -2.54
CA ASP A 46 18.34 -25.86 -2.79
C ASP A 46 19.09 -25.16 -3.93
N GLU A 47 18.47 -24.13 -4.50
CA GLU A 47 19.06 -23.29 -5.53
C GLU A 47 20.10 -22.32 -4.92
N VAL A 48 20.93 -21.73 -5.79
CA VAL A 48 21.71 -20.54 -5.45
C VAL A 48 20.86 -19.26 -5.64
N PRO A 49 21.22 -18.12 -5.05
CA PRO A 49 20.51 -16.86 -5.28
C PRO A 49 20.41 -16.49 -6.78
N SER A 50 19.19 -16.24 -7.24
CA SER A 50 18.92 -15.80 -8.61
C SER A 50 19.50 -14.40 -8.89
N GLY A 51 19.52 -13.99 -10.17
CA GLY A 51 19.90 -12.63 -10.55
C GLY A 51 18.99 -11.58 -9.91
N ASP A 52 17.67 -11.83 -9.91
CA ASP A 52 16.68 -10.94 -9.28
C ASP A 52 16.89 -10.83 -7.78
N ALA A 53 17.11 -11.95 -7.08
CA ALA A 53 17.36 -11.93 -5.64
C ALA A 53 18.61 -11.11 -5.29
N ARG A 54 19.70 -11.26 -6.07
CA ARG A 54 20.91 -10.46 -5.90
C ARG A 54 20.68 -8.97 -6.21
N ALA A 55 19.87 -8.66 -7.22
CA ALA A 55 19.54 -7.29 -7.56
C ALA A 55 18.71 -6.60 -6.46
N LEU A 56 17.71 -7.29 -5.89
CA LEU A 56 16.91 -6.76 -4.77
C LEU A 56 17.77 -6.61 -3.51
N GLU A 57 18.64 -7.58 -3.21
CA GLU A 57 19.60 -7.46 -2.11
C GLU A 57 20.50 -6.22 -2.25
N ALA A 58 21.03 -5.98 -3.45
CA ALA A 58 21.86 -4.81 -3.73
C ALA A 58 21.10 -3.49 -3.52
N ILE A 59 19.81 -3.44 -3.87
CA ILE A 59 18.96 -2.26 -3.63
C ILE A 59 18.83 -2.01 -2.13
N VAL A 60 18.50 -3.03 -1.33
CA VAL A 60 18.39 -2.90 0.13
C VAL A 60 19.71 -2.49 0.76
N ALA A 61 20.82 -3.07 0.31
CA ALA A 61 22.16 -2.74 0.81
C ALA A 61 22.61 -1.32 0.43
N SER A 62 22.05 -0.74 -0.65
CA SER A 62 22.36 0.61 -1.11
C SER A 62 21.57 1.72 -0.41
N ALA A 63 20.74 1.38 0.59
CA ALA A 63 19.96 2.35 1.34
C ALA A 63 20.86 3.44 1.93
N ARG A 64 20.58 4.69 1.57
CA ARG A 64 21.40 5.82 2.00
C ARG A 64 21.10 6.15 3.46
N PRO A 65 22.12 6.38 4.29
CA PRO A 65 21.89 6.98 5.59
C PRO A 65 21.33 8.39 5.41
N VAL A 66 20.42 8.78 6.30
CA VAL A 66 19.87 10.13 6.39
C VAL A 66 20.34 10.73 7.71
N ASP A 67 20.64 12.03 7.71
CA ASP A 67 20.94 12.76 8.94
C ASP A 67 19.72 12.66 9.89
N PRO A 68 19.89 12.22 11.15
CA PRO A 68 18.78 12.12 12.11
C PRO A 68 17.97 13.43 12.28
N ALA A 69 18.60 14.59 12.07
CA ALA A 69 17.92 15.89 12.11
C ALA A 69 16.93 16.06 10.94
N ASP A 70 17.28 15.50 9.78
CA ASP A 70 16.47 15.57 8.56
C ASP A 70 15.55 14.36 8.36
N ASP A 71 15.66 13.31 9.17
CA ASP A 71 14.84 12.10 9.05
C ASP A 71 13.38 12.34 9.47
N ALA A 72 12.49 12.35 8.48
CA ALA A 72 11.05 12.49 8.62
C ALA A 72 10.45 11.41 9.52
N LEU A 73 10.95 10.17 9.48
CA LEU A 73 10.41 9.08 10.28
C LEU A 73 10.76 9.22 11.76
N ALA A 74 11.96 9.72 12.07
CA ALA A 74 12.30 10.14 13.43
C ALA A 74 11.38 11.27 13.93
N GLY A 75 11.06 12.25 13.07
CA GLY A 75 10.07 13.29 13.39
C GLY A 75 8.66 12.74 13.59
N LEU A 76 8.25 11.76 12.79
CA LEU A 76 6.97 11.09 12.98
C LEU A 76 6.94 10.29 14.28
N ALA A 77 8.03 9.60 14.63
CA ALA A 77 8.16 8.94 15.92
C ALA A 77 8.02 9.93 17.09
N SER A 78 8.51 11.18 16.94
CA SER A 78 8.36 12.20 17.97
C SER A 78 6.92 12.70 18.16
N LEU A 79 6.03 12.55 17.18
CA LEU A 79 4.59 12.83 17.36
C LEU A 79 3.97 11.93 18.44
N GLY A 80 4.49 10.71 18.59
CA GLY A 80 4.11 9.81 19.68
C GLY A 80 4.93 10.01 20.96
N ALA A 81 6.10 10.66 20.88
CA ALA A 81 7.06 10.73 21.98
C ALA A 81 6.64 11.60 23.16
N THR A 82 5.74 12.57 22.95
CA THR A 82 5.05 13.26 24.05
C THR A 82 4.26 12.30 24.95
N ALA A 83 3.97 11.06 24.49
CA ALA A 83 3.42 9.97 25.30
C ALA A 83 4.45 8.91 25.73
N VAL A 84 5.69 8.95 25.22
CA VAL A 84 6.71 7.87 25.37
C VAL A 84 7.70 8.10 26.50
N GLU A 85 8.00 9.36 26.84
CA GLU A 85 9.12 9.72 27.73
C GLU A 85 9.06 9.08 29.13
N GLN A 86 7.97 8.39 29.49
CA GLN A 86 7.78 7.67 30.75
C GLN A 86 7.92 6.13 30.70
N ALA A 87 8.04 5.47 29.53
CA ALA A 87 7.65 4.04 29.44
C ALA A 87 8.76 2.98 29.18
N GLY A 88 9.99 3.34 28.81
CA GLY A 88 11.11 2.39 28.63
C GLY A 88 10.99 1.39 27.44
N PRO A 89 11.97 0.49 27.22
CA PRO A 89 12.09 -0.32 25.99
C PRO A 89 11.00 -1.41 25.78
N HIS A 90 10.30 -1.84 26.84
CA HIS A 90 9.09 -2.67 26.70
C HIS A 90 7.81 -1.86 26.40
N ALA A 91 7.94 -0.56 26.14
CA ALA A 91 6.81 0.31 25.83
C ALA A 91 6.30 0.19 24.40
N ALA A 92 7.08 -0.28 23.42
CA ALA A 92 6.71 -0.19 22.01
C ALA A 92 5.31 -0.73 21.66
N ALA A 93 4.92 -1.90 22.19
CA ALA A 93 3.56 -2.42 22.02
C ALA A 93 2.51 -1.56 22.76
N ARG A 94 2.83 -1.14 23.99
CA ARG A 94 2.00 -0.20 24.76
C ARG A 94 1.90 1.18 24.10
N LEU A 95 2.88 1.58 23.30
CA LEU A 95 2.93 2.85 22.56
C LEU A 95 2.05 2.80 21.34
N VAL A 96 2.07 1.70 20.59
CA VAL A 96 1.10 1.50 19.49
C VAL A 96 -0.33 1.47 20.04
N ASP A 97 -0.54 0.75 21.15
CA ASP A 97 -1.85 0.72 21.81
C ASP A 97 -2.25 2.07 22.40
N ALA A 98 -1.33 2.81 23.01
CA ALA A 98 -1.57 4.15 23.54
C ALA A 98 -1.85 5.14 22.43
N ALA A 99 -1.06 5.15 21.35
CA ALA A 99 -1.31 5.95 20.16
C ALA A 99 -2.66 5.59 19.51
N GLY A 100 -3.04 4.31 19.52
CA GLY A 100 -4.35 3.86 19.06
C GLY A 100 -5.51 4.32 19.93
N ARG A 101 -5.36 4.31 21.26
CA ARG A 101 -6.35 4.86 22.20
C ARG A 101 -6.45 6.38 22.08
N ASP A 102 -5.31 7.05 22.00
CA ASP A 102 -5.21 8.50 21.83
C ASP A 102 -5.87 8.94 20.52
N ALA A 103 -5.58 8.25 19.41
CA ALA A 103 -6.25 8.47 18.13
C ALA A 103 -7.79 8.36 18.21
N ARG A 104 -8.32 7.38 18.97
CA ARG A 104 -9.77 7.24 19.19
C ARG A 104 -10.33 8.37 20.04
N SER A 105 -9.64 8.74 21.12
CA SER A 105 -10.01 9.86 21.99
C SER A 105 -10.07 11.18 21.21
N ARG A 106 -9.06 11.45 20.39
CA ARG A 106 -8.99 12.64 19.52
C ARG A 106 -10.06 12.66 18.44
N ARG A 107 -10.44 11.49 17.91
CA ARG A 107 -11.61 11.39 17.01
C ARG A 107 -12.90 11.79 17.71
N ALA A 108 -13.12 11.30 18.93
CA ALA A 108 -14.28 11.70 19.73
C ALA A 108 -14.32 13.22 20.01
N ALA A 109 -13.15 13.88 20.08
CA ALA A 109 -13.05 15.32 20.30
C ALA A 109 -13.45 16.20 19.09
N ARG A 110 -13.59 15.64 17.88
CA ARG A 110 -13.95 16.38 16.64
C ARG A 110 -15.40 16.84 16.60
N GLY A 111 -16.27 16.19 17.36
CA GLY A 111 -17.72 16.31 17.19
C GLY A 111 -18.23 15.50 15.99
N GLU A 112 -19.50 15.08 16.06
CA GLU A 112 -20.14 14.18 15.09
C GLU A 112 -20.19 14.77 13.67
N ARG A 113 -20.57 16.04 13.53
CA ARG A 113 -20.67 16.71 12.23
C ARG A 113 -19.37 16.73 11.45
N LEU A 114 -18.26 17.00 12.14
CA LEU A 114 -16.95 17.05 11.51
C LEU A 114 -16.44 15.64 11.19
N ASP A 115 -16.70 14.66 12.05
CA ASP A 115 -16.35 13.26 11.77
C ASP A 115 -17.11 12.74 10.55
N ASP A 116 -18.42 13.04 10.43
CA ASP A 116 -19.24 12.72 9.27
C ASP A 116 -18.71 13.37 7.99
N ALA A 117 -18.35 14.65 8.05
CA ALA A 117 -17.79 15.37 6.91
C ALA A 117 -16.45 14.76 6.46
N LEU A 118 -15.51 14.52 7.40
CA LEU A 118 -14.22 13.92 7.10
C LEU A 118 -14.35 12.47 6.62
N GLY A 119 -15.31 11.72 7.17
CA GLY A 119 -15.67 10.37 6.73
C GLY A 119 -16.20 10.38 5.30
N ALA A 120 -17.10 11.30 4.96
CA ALA A 120 -17.63 11.46 3.61
C ALA A 120 -16.52 11.81 2.61
N CYS A 121 -15.61 12.71 2.98
CA CYS A 121 -14.48 13.08 2.14
C CYS A 121 -13.47 11.96 1.97
N SER A 122 -13.18 11.18 3.03
CA SER A 122 -12.29 10.02 2.96
C SER A 122 -12.88 8.89 2.10
N ALA A 123 -14.20 8.68 2.20
CA ALA A 123 -14.96 7.75 1.36
C ALA A 123 -15.19 8.28 -0.07
N ARG A 124 -14.77 9.53 -0.36
CA ARG A 124 -14.92 10.20 -1.65
C ARG A 124 -16.38 10.27 -2.11
N ARG A 125 -17.30 10.51 -1.18
CA ARG A 125 -18.72 10.72 -1.48
C ARG A 125 -18.95 12.06 -2.15
N ASP A 126 -19.93 12.12 -3.04
CA ASP A 126 -20.27 13.32 -3.81
C ASP A 126 -20.77 14.47 -2.92
N ASP A 127 -21.24 14.18 -1.70
CA ASP A 127 -21.70 15.18 -0.74
C ASP A 127 -20.63 15.68 0.25
N CYS A 128 -19.37 15.27 0.09
CA CYS A 128 -18.24 15.72 0.93
C CYS A 128 -18.15 17.25 1.02
N ALA A 129 -18.18 17.97 -0.12
CA ALA A 129 -18.03 19.43 -0.14
C ALA A 129 -19.12 20.14 0.69
N ARG A 130 -20.37 19.68 0.57
CA ARG A 130 -21.52 20.20 1.31
C ARG A 130 -21.40 19.92 2.81
N LEU A 131 -21.07 18.69 3.18
CA LEU A 131 -20.90 18.31 4.59
C LEU A 131 -19.73 19.05 5.24
N LEU A 132 -18.63 19.23 4.50
CA LEU A 132 -17.46 19.96 4.98
C LEU A 132 -17.77 21.44 5.22
N ALA A 133 -18.45 22.11 4.28
CA ALA A 133 -18.91 23.48 4.45
C ALA A 133 -19.88 23.61 5.64
N ALA A 134 -20.77 22.63 5.82
CA ALA A 134 -21.64 22.61 6.98
C ALA A 134 -20.86 22.47 8.29
N ALA A 135 -19.79 21.68 8.36
CA ALA A 135 -19.00 21.48 9.57
C ALA A 135 -17.98 22.62 9.86
N GLU A 136 -17.87 23.62 8.99
CA GLU A 136 -16.90 24.72 9.11
C GLU A 136 -16.93 25.45 10.47
N PRO A 137 -18.09 25.79 11.06
CA PRO A 137 -18.13 26.47 12.36
C PRO A 137 -17.47 25.69 13.50
N ASP A 138 -17.37 24.37 13.39
CA ASP A 138 -16.80 23.49 14.42
C ASP A 138 -15.26 23.40 14.30
N MET A 139 -14.69 23.76 13.14
CA MET A 139 -13.26 23.58 12.84
C MET A 139 -12.33 24.43 13.73
N PRO A 140 -12.55 25.73 13.97
CA PRO A 140 -11.64 26.54 14.80
C PRO A 140 -11.52 26.00 16.23
N ALA A 141 -12.62 25.55 16.83
CA ALA A 141 -12.62 24.99 18.17
C ALA A 141 -11.84 23.67 18.23
N TRP A 142 -11.97 22.81 17.21
CA TRP A 142 -11.19 21.58 17.11
C TRP A 142 -9.70 21.85 16.90
N ILE A 143 -9.34 22.77 15.99
CA ILE A 143 -7.95 23.15 15.72
C ILE A 143 -7.30 23.72 16.98
N ALA A 144 -7.99 24.61 17.70
CA ALA A 144 -7.47 25.17 18.95
C ALA A 144 -7.23 24.10 20.02
N ARG A 145 -8.14 23.12 20.13
CA ARG A 145 -8.00 22.00 21.08
C ARG A 145 -6.80 21.11 20.77
N GLU A 146 -6.53 20.88 19.48
CA GLU A 146 -5.43 20.02 19.02
C GLU A 146 -4.20 20.82 18.55
N ALA A 147 -4.05 22.07 18.99
CA ALA A 147 -3.00 22.98 18.53
C ALA A 147 -1.59 22.40 18.71
N ALA A 148 -1.35 21.63 19.77
CA ALA A 148 -0.08 20.96 20.03
C ALA A 148 0.25 19.91 18.95
N LEU A 149 -0.73 19.12 18.51
CA LEU A 149 -0.53 18.13 17.43
C LEU A 149 -0.28 18.83 16.10
N LEU A 150 -1.05 19.88 15.79
CA LEU A 150 -0.84 20.66 14.56
C LEU A 150 0.56 21.31 14.53
N ALA A 151 1.01 21.87 15.65
CA ALA A 151 2.35 22.45 15.77
C ALA A 151 3.44 21.39 15.59
N ALA A 152 3.32 20.23 16.25
CA ALA A 152 4.25 19.12 16.10
C ALA A 152 4.28 18.59 14.66
N TYR A 153 3.12 18.46 14.02
CA TYR A 153 3.03 18.03 12.62
C TYR A 153 3.74 19.01 11.68
N ARG A 154 3.56 20.33 11.86
CA ARG A 154 4.27 21.35 11.08
C ARG A 154 5.79 21.26 11.23
N GLN A 155 6.31 20.90 12.41
CA GLN A 155 7.74 20.65 12.59
C GLN A 155 8.21 19.43 11.80
N VAL A 156 7.39 18.37 11.73
CA VAL A 156 7.71 17.19 10.91
C VAL A 156 7.76 17.54 9.42
N LEU A 157 6.85 18.40 8.93
CA LEU A 157 6.84 18.83 7.52
C LEU A 157 8.13 19.53 7.07
N ALA A 158 8.90 20.11 8.00
CA ALA A 158 10.17 20.74 7.69
C ALA A 158 11.29 19.73 7.35
N ARG A 159 11.13 18.46 7.75
CA ARG A 159 12.10 17.38 7.52
C ARG A 159 12.03 16.88 6.08
N ARG A 160 13.19 16.51 5.52
CA ARG A 160 13.32 16.21 4.08
C ARG A 160 13.75 14.79 3.77
N GLY A 161 14.48 14.15 4.67
CA GLY A 161 14.98 12.81 4.50
C GLY A 161 13.94 11.77 4.90
N TRP A 162 13.97 10.61 4.25
CA TRP A 162 13.14 9.45 4.59
C TRP A 162 14.06 8.24 4.69
N HIS A 163 14.09 7.60 5.86
CA HIS A 163 14.90 6.40 6.09
C HIS A 163 14.19 5.43 7.06
N GLU A 164 13.76 4.26 6.60
CA GLU A 164 13.08 3.27 7.45
C GLU A 164 14.03 2.28 8.13
N GLY A 165 15.34 2.42 7.88
CA GLY A 165 16.36 1.50 8.36
C GLY A 165 16.36 0.16 7.62
N PRO A 166 17.34 -0.71 7.92
CA PRO A 166 17.42 -2.02 7.31
C PRO A 166 16.21 -2.90 7.70
N PRO A 167 15.73 -3.78 6.81
CA PRO A 167 14.66 -4.72 7.15
C PRO A 167 15.01 -5.53 8.41
N PRO A 168 14.10 -5.61 9.39
CA PRO A 168 14.37 -6.38 10.59
C PRO A 168 14.52 -7.87 10.28
N ARG A 169 15.13 -8.61 11.21
CA ARG A 169 15.25 -10.07 11.11
C ARG A 169 13.91 -10.79 11.24
N SER A 170 12.91 -10.13 11.84
CA SER A 170 11.54 -10.63 11.99
C SER A 170 10.54 -9.51 11.79
N PRO A 171 9.39 -9.77 11.13
CA PRO A 171 8.27 -8.83 11.08
C PRO A 171 7.81 -8.40 12.48
N MET A 172 7.97 -9.25 13.49
CA MET A 172 7.61 -8.93 14.89
C MET A 172 8.54 -7.89 15.54
N ASP A 173 9.73 -7.69 14.98
CA ASP A 173 10.69 -6.69 15.47
C ASP A 173 10.48 -5.34 14.76
N TRP A 174 9.69 -5.31 13.68
CA TRP A 174 9.35 -4.08 12.98
C TRP A 174 8.50 -3.17 13.87
N ARG A 175 8.83 -1.88 13.84
CA ARG A 175 8.16 -0.81 14.59
C ARG A 175 7.81 0.28 13.59
N PRO A 176 6.61 0.25 12.98
CA PRO A 176 6.23 1.31 12.06
C PRO A 176 6.15 2.64 12.83
N ALA A 177 6.52 3.73 12.17
CA ALA A 177 6.26 5.08 12.68
C ALA A 177 4.76 5.23 13.01
N PRO A 178 4.37 6.13 13.93
CA PRO A 178 2.96 6.36 14.28
C PRO A 178 2.25 7.16 13.17
N LEU A 179 2.14 6.56 11.99
CA LEU A 179 1.58 7.13 10.77
C LEU A 179 0.13 7.60 10.96
N SER A 180 -0.62 6.99 11.87
CA SER A 180 -1.97 7.41 12.23
C SER A 180 -2.02 8.80 12.88
N LEU A 181 -1.03 9.18 13.70
CA LEU A 181 -0.94 10.52 14.28
C LEU A 181 -0.53 11.55 13.22
N ALA A 182 0.36 11.16 12.29
CA ALA A 182 0.72 11.98 11.15
C ALA A 182 -0.52 12.36 10.31
N LEU A 183 -1.35 11.38 9.98
CA LEU A 183 -2.57 11.58 9.21
C LEU A 183 -3.61 12.43 9.96
N GLN A 184 -3.63 12.42 11.29
CA GLN A 184 -4.47 13.32 12.09
C GLN A 184 -3.94 14.75 12.10
N GLY A 185 -2.62 14.93 12.24
CA GLY A 185 -1.96 16.22 12.09
C GLY A 185 -2.21 16.82 10.71
N GLN A 186 -2.18 15.99 9.66
CA GLN A 186 -2.56 16.38 8.31
C GLN A 186 -4.01 16.85 8.23
N GLU A 187 -4.97 16.11 8.82
CA GLU A 187 -6.39 16.52 8.82
C GLU A 187 -6.57 17.91 9.46
N LEU A 188 -5.92 18.16 10.60
CA LEU A 188 -5.93 19.48 11.24
C LEU A 188 -5.36 20.58 10.34
N LEU A 189 -4.23 20.33 9.68
CA LEU A 189 -3.62 21.28 8.76
C LEU A 189 -4.53 21.60 7.57
N LEU A 190 -5.20 20.58 7.01
CA LEU A 190 -6.11 20.76 5.89
C LEU A 190 -7.40 21.49 6.29
N MET A 191 -7.89 21.31 7.52
CA MET A 191 -9.01 22.11 8.04
C MET A 191 -8.59 23.56 8.30
N GLN A 192 -7.38 23.79 8.81
CA GLN A 192 -6.85 25.15 8.94
C GLN A 192 -6.80 25.83 7.57
N ALA A 193 -6.28 25.16 6.54
CA ALA A 193 -6.27 25.71 5.17
C ALA A 193 -7.70 25.98 4.64
N PHE A 194 -8.70 25.16 5.02
CA PHE A 194 -10.08 25.40 4.63
C PHE A 194 -10.67 26.67 5.30
N VAL A 195 -10.38 26.88 6.60
CA VAL A 195 -10.75 28.09 7.35
C VAL A 195 -10.03 29.32 6.78
N ASP A 196 -8.72 29.24 6.54
CA ASP A 196 -7.91 30.33 5.97
C ASP A 196 -8.45 30.74 4.58
N ALA A 197 -8.89 29.77 3.78
CA ALA A 197 -9.52 30.05 2.49
C ALA A 197 -10.86 30.80 2.65
N GLY A 198 -11.66 30.46 3.66
CA GLY A 198 -12.88 31.21 4.01
C GLY A 198 -12.60 32.66 4.42
N ALA A 199 -11.43 32.91 5.02
CA ALA A 199 -10.94 34.26 5.33
C ALA A 199 -10.29 34.98 4.14
N GLY A 200 -10.16 34.32 2.98
CA GLY A 200 -9.54 34.89 1.77
C GLY A 200 -8.01 34.86 1.78
N ASP A 201 -7.36 34.17 2.72
CA ASP A 201 -5.90 34.11 2.81
C ASP A 201 -5.31 33.05 1.86
N ALA A 202 -5.19 33.43 0.59
CA ALA A 202 -4.61 32.59 -0.45
C ALA A 202 -3.15 32.17 -0.17
N THR A 203 -2.40 32.98 0.60
CA THR A 203 -0.99 32.72 0.89
C THR A 203 -0.86 31.62 1.93
N ALA A 204 -1.59 31.72 3.04
CA ALA A 204 -1.62 30.68 4.08
C ALA A 204 -2.10 29.34 3.52
N VAL A 205 -3.14 29.36 2.68
CA VAL A 205 -3.64 28.16 1.97
C VAL A 205 -2.54 27.51 1.13
N ARG A 206 -1.86 28.31 0.29
CA ARG A 206 -0.77 27.79 -0.56
C ARG A 206 0.34 27.16 0.27
N GLU A 207 0.81 27.86 1.30
CA GLU A 207 1.96 27.44 2.10
C GLU A 207 1.68 26.15 2.87
N ALA A 208 0.50 26.03 3.49
CA ALA A 208 0.08 24.82 4.18
C ALA A 208 0.00 23.61 3.23
N LEU A 209 -0.66 23.78 2.07
CA LEU A 209 -0.83 22.72 1.09
C LEU A 209 0.49 22.31 0.41
N GLU A 210 1.38 23.27 0.15
CA GLU A 210 2.71 23.05 -0.43
C GLU A 210 3.61 22.25 0.53
N ALA A 211 3.71 22.68 1.80
CA ALA A 211 4.53 22.01 2.79
C ALA A 211 4.11 20.54 2.97
N ASP A 212 2.80 20.31 3.10
CA ASP A 212 2.23 18.97 3.24
C ASP A 212 2.46 18.10 1.99
N THR A 213 2.20 18.64 0.80
CA THR A 213 2.40 17.89 -0.44
C THR A 213 3.87 17.53 -0.63
N ARG A 214 4.79 18.48 -0.40
CA ARG A 214 6.23 18.22 -0.53
C ARG A 214 6.70 17.13 0.41
N PHE A 215 6.29 17.17 1.67
CA PHE A 215 6.64 16.17 2.67
C PHE A 215 6.21 14.76 2.23
N TRP A 216 4.93 14.59 1.89
CA TRP A 216 4.40 13.28 1.50
C TRP A 216 4.88 12.81 0.13
N ARG A 217 5.18 13.73 -0.80
CA ARG A 217 5.88 13.38 -2.05
C ARG A 217 7.32 12.92 -1.81
N GLY A 218 8.02 13.51 -0.84
CA GLY A 218 9.29 13.00 -0.34
C GLY A 218 9.15 11.56 0.19
N GLY A 219 8.10 11.30 0.97
CA GLY A 219 7.78 9.96 1.46
C GLY A 219 7.44 8.98 0.34
N LEU A 220 6.73 9.41 -0.70
CA LEU A 220 6.54 8.59 -1.89
C LEU A 220 7.86 8.24 -2.56
N ALA A 221 8.78 9.19 -2.73
CA ALA A 221 10.05 8.94 -3.39
C ALA A 221 11.01 8.08 -2.55
N GLY A 222 10.98 8.24 -1.22
CA GLY A 222 11.95 7.67 -0.28
C GLY A 222 11.46 6.53 0.62
N ALA A 223 10.19 6.13 0.55
CA ALA A 223 9.69 5.01 1.36
C ALA A 223 10.37 3.70 0.97
N ASP A 224 10.81 2.98 2.01
CA ASP A 224 11.36 1.63 1.88
C ASP A 224 10.29 0.57 2.15
N THR A 225 9.21 0.88 2.88
CA THR A 225 8.13 -0.09 3.12
C THR A 225 6.86 0.21 2.34
N LEU A 226 6.08 -0.83 2.08
CA LEU A 226 4.82 -0.68 1.37
C LEU A 226 3.80 0.08 2.19
N LEU A 227 3.78 -0.13 3.50
CA LEU A 227 2.90 0.59 4.41
C LEU A 227 3.14 2.11 4.33
N THR A 228 4.39 2.54 4.48
CA THR A 228 4.77 3.96 4.40
C THR A 228 4.42 4.55 3.04
N LYS A 229 4.73 3.84 1.96
CA LYS A 229 4.36 4.24 0.58
C LYS A 229 2.85 4.43 0.42
N MET A 230 2.04 3.54 0.99
CA MET A 230 0.57 3.61 0.88
C MET A 230 -0.03 4.71 1.75
N VAL A 231 0.55 4.96 2.93
CA VAL A 231 0.16 6.12 3.75
C VAL A 231 0.48 7.42 3.03
N ALA A 232 1.68 7.56 2.47
CA ALA A 232 2.05 8.73 1.70
C ALA A 232 1.15 8.94 0.47
N THR A 233 0.75 7.84 -0.20
CA THR A 233 -0.23 7.88 -1.29
C THR A 233 -1.57 8.44 -0.80
N ALA A 234 -2.11 7.91 0.29
CA ALA A 234 -3.38 8.38 0.86
C ALA A 234 -3.30 9.85 1.31
N ALA A 235 -2.17 10.25 1.90
CA ALA A 235 -1.94 11.62 2.34
C ALA A 235 -1.91 12.60 1.16
N VAL A 236 -1.21 12.28 0.06
CA VAL A 236 -1.23 13.11 -1.16
C VAL A 236 -2.63 13.16 -1.79
N GLN A 237 -3.35 12.03 -1.83
CA GLN A 237 -4.73 12.02 -2.33
C GLN A 237 -5.65 12.93 -1.49
N ARG A 238 -5.51 12.89 -0.17
CA ARG A 238 -6.28 13.72 0.76
C ARG A 238 -5.95 15.20 0.60
N ASN A 239 -4.66 15.54 0.50
CA ASN A 239 -4.21 16.90 0.23
C ASN A 239 -4.82 17.43 -1.07
N LEU A 240 -4.75 16.66 -2.15
CA LEU A 240 -5.39 17.02 -3.43
C LEU A 240 -6.91 17.17 -3.29
N ALA A 241 -7.58 16.26 -2.57
CA ALA A 241 -9.04 16.30 -2.45
C ALA A 241 -9.54 17.48 -1.60
N LEU A 242 -9.09 17.58 -0.34
CA LEU A 242 -9.52 18.63 0.59
C LEU A 242 -8.91 19.99 0.24
N GLY A 243 -7.66 20.03 -0.20
CA GLY A 243 -7.02 21.25 -0.65
C GLY A 243 -7.72 21.86 -1.87
N THR A 244 -8.22 21.04 -2.80
CA THR A 244 -9.01 21.55 -3.94
C THR A 244 -10.30 22.22 -3.49
N LEU A 245 -10.94 21.73 -2.41
CA LEU A 245 -12.11 22.37 -1.83
C LEU A 245 -11.74 23.69 -1.15
N ALA A 246 -10.63 23.73 -0.40
CA ALA A 246 -10.12 24.96 0.20
C ALA A 246 -9.82 26.02 -0.88
N VAL A 247 -9.06 25.67 -1.93
CA VAL A 247 -8.71 26.62 -3.00
C VAL A 247 -9.96 27.12 -3.76
N GLN A 248 -10.98 26.29 -3.97
CA GLN A 248 -12.25 26.71 -4.60
C GLN A 248 -13.09 27.67 -3.73
N ARG A 249 -12.76 27.86 -2.45
CA ARG A 249 -13.45 28.88 -1.63
C ARG A 249 -12.88 30.28 -1.82
N LEU A 250 -11.67 30.38 -2.36
CA LEU A 250 -11.04 31.66 -2.61
C LEU A 250 -11.73 32.38 -3.78
N PRO A 251 -11.68 33.73 -3.82
CA PRO A 251 -12.09 34.49 -4.99
C PRO A 251 -11.38 33.99 -6.26
N ALA A 252 -12.07 34.05 -7.41
CA ALA A 252 -11.54 33.52 -8.68
C ALA A 252 -10.14 34.07 -9.03
N THR A 253 -9.90 35.34 -8.71
CA THR A 253 -8.62 36.05 -8.93
C THR A 253 -7.47 35.54 -8.05
N ALA A 254 -7.76 34.90 -6.91
CA ALA A 254 -6.77 34.43 -5.94
C ALA A 254 -6.39 32.95 -6.13
N ILE A 255 -7.22 32.16 -6.83
CA ILE A 255 -6.99 30.72 -7.03
C ILE A 255 -5.62 30.43 -7.63
N ALA A 256 -5.23 31.14 -8.69
CA ALA A 256 -3.96 30.89 -9.37
C ALA A 256 -2.75 31.06 -8.45
N ALA A 257 -2.84 32.02 -7.51
CA ALA A 257 -1.81 32.29 -6.51
C ALA A 257 -1.84 31.26 -5.36
N ALA A 258 -2.99 30.64 -5.09
CA ALA A 258 -3.15 29.64 -4.03
C ALA A 258 -2.72 28.21 -4.43
N ILE A 259 -2.64 27.91 -5.74
CA ILE A 259 -2.23 26.57 -6.21
C ILE A 259 -0.76 26.28 -5.80
N PRO A 260 -0.52 25.23 -4.98
CA PRO A 260 0.83 24.82 -4.59
C PRO A 260 1.73 24.53 -5.81
N PRO A 261 2.98 25.04 -5.83
CA PRO A 261 3.95 24.69 -6.87
C PRO A 261 4.11 23.17 -7.07
N ALA A 262 4.14 22.39 -5.98
CA ALA A 262 4.25 20.93 -6.03
C ALA A 262 3.06 20.26 -6.73
N TRP A 263 1.88 20.87 -6.80
CA TRP A 263 0.75 20.32 -7.56
C TRP A 263 0.94 20.44 -9.06
N LYS A 264 1.76 21.40 -9.52
CA LYS A 264 2.01 21.63 -10.95
C LYS A 264 3.01 20.61 -11.51
N LEU A 265 3.88 20.08 -10.66
CA LEU A 265 4.88 19.08 -11.03
C LEU A 265 4.26 17.69 -11.20
N PRO A 266 4.53 16.98 -12.32
CA PRO A 266 4.11 15.59 -12.49
C PRO A 266 4.58 14.68 -11.36
N VAL A 267 3.83 13.62 -11.06
CA VAL A 267 4.33 12.54 -10.20
C VAL A 267 5.52 11.88 -10.90
N SER A 268 6.66 11.84 -10.22
CA SER A 268 7.94 11.41 -10.75
C SER A 268 8.06 9.89 -10.84
N ALA A 269 9.10 9.41 -11.55
CA ALA A 269 9.38 7.99 -11.65
C ALA A 269 9.75 7.34 -10.29
N SER A 270 10.47 8.04 -9.43
CA SER A 270 10.81 7.53 -8.08
C SER A 270 9.57 7.49 -7.18
N GLU A 271 8.73 8.52 -7.22
CA GLU A 271 7.49 8.58 -6.43
C GLU A 271 6.52 7.43 -6.76
N ARG A 272 6.41 7.05 -8.03
CA ARG A 272 5.54 5.95 -8.46
C ARG A 272 6.22 4.56 -8.40
N SER A 273 7.54 4.50 -8.33
CA SER A 273 8.27 3.23 -8.35
C SER A 273 7.99 2.41 -7.10
N LEU A 274 7.68 1.12 -7.31
CA LEU A 274 7.60 0.14 -6.24
C LEU A 274 8.90 -0.64 -6.05
N LEU A 275 9.94 -0.39 -6.85
CA LEU A 275 11.14 -1.26 -6.84
C LEU A 275 11.85 -1.30 -5.48
N GLY A 276 12.12 -0.14 -4.87
CA GLY A 276 12.76 -0.07 -3.55
C GLY A 276 11.92 -0.75 -2.48
N VAL A 277 10.63 -0.41 -2.45
CA VAL A 277 9.64 -1.00 -1.55
C VAL A 277 9.59 -2.53 -1.67
N LEU A 278 9.46 -3.05 -2.88
CA LEU A 278 9.35 -4.50 -3.08
C LEU A 278 10.68 -5.23 -2.84
N ALA A 279 11.82 -4.55 -2.96
CA ALA A 279 13.11 -5.10 -2.54
C ALA A 279 13.16 -5.25 -1.01
N TRP A 280 12.71 -4.25 -0.27
CA TRP A 280 12.64 -4.29 1.19
C TRP A 280 11.65 -5.35 1.68
N GLU A 281 10.43 -5.40 1.11
CA GLU A 281 9.40 -6.39 1.46
C GLU A 281 9.85 -7.83 1.13
N TRP A 282 10.54 -8.01 0.00
CA TRP A 282 11.18 -9.28 -0.34
C TRP A 282 12.20 -9.68 0.74
N LYS A 283 13.06 -8.75 1.17
CA LYS A 283 14.10 -9.02 2.17
C LYS A 283 13.50 -9.34 3.53
N LEU A 284 12.45 -8.62 3.95
CA LEU A 284 11.71 -8.92 5.17
C LEU A 284 11.13 -10.35 5.11
N GLY A 285 10.49 -10.71 3.99
CA GLY A 285 9.95 -12.05 3.76
C GLY A 285 11.04 -13.13 3.75
N ASP A 286 12.17 -12.89 3.10
CA ASP A 286 13.32 -13.80 3.06
C ASP A 286 13.90 -14.04 4.48
N ASN A 287 14.11 -12.97 5.25
CA ASN A 287 14.57 -13.04 6.64
C ASN A 287 13.61 -13.89 7.49
N PHE A 288 12.30 -13.63 7.37
CA PHE A 288 11.26 -14.36 8.09
C PHE A 288 11.27 -15.85 7.74
N MET A 289 11.25 -16.18 6.44
CA MET A 289 11.25 -17.57 5.96
C MET A 289 12.48 -18.34 6.44
N ARG A 290 13.68 -17.75 6.36
CA ARG A 290 14.92 -18.39 6.81
C ARG A 290 14.90 -18.67 8.31
N ARG A 291 14.45 -17.70 9.10
CA ARG A 291 14.33 -17.86 10.56
C ARG A 291 13.34 -18.95 10.92
N THR A 292 12.11 -18.90 10.40
CA THR A 292 11.10 -19.92 10.69
C THR A 292 11.54 -21.31 10.25
N SER A 293 12.24 -21.42 9.10
CA SER A 293 12.84 -22.67 8.65
C SER A 293 13.94 -23.18 9.59
N ALA A 294 14.80 -22.30 10.09
CA ALA A 294 15.82 -22.66 11.08
C ALA A 294 15.19 -23.10 12.42
N ASP A 295 14.20 -22.36 12.92
CA ASP A 295 13.50 -22.67 14.17
C ASP A 295 12.73 -24.00 14.08
N ALA A 296 12.04 -24.25 12.96
CA ALA A 296 11.34 -25.51 12.71
C ALA A 296 12.31 -26.70 12.67
N ARG A 297 13.47 -26.54 12.03
CA ARG A 297 14.53 -27.55 12.02
C ARG A 297 15.06 -27.82 13.42
N GLY A 298 15.36 -26.78 14.20
CA GLY A 298 15.82 -26.91 15.58
C GLY A 298 14.82 -27.67 16.46
N LYS A 299 13.52 -27.37 16.32
CA LYS A 299 12.45 -28.06 17.06
C LYS A 299 12.28 -29.53 16.66
N LEU A 300 12.41 -29.87 15.38
CA LEU A 300 12.36 -31.26 14.92
C LEU A 300 13.57 -32.06 15.41
N GLN A 301 14.77 -31.48 15.31
CA GLN A 301 16.00 -32.07 15.80
C GLN A 301 15.94 -32.32 17.31
N ALA A 302 15.42 -31.36 18.09
CA ALA A 302 15.21 -31.51 19.53
C ALA A 302 14.22 -32.63 19.90
N ARG A 303 13.35 -33.06 18.98
CA ARG A 303 12.40 -34.16 19.16
C ARG A 303 12.93 -35.52 18.67
N GLY A 304 14.20 -35.59 18.27
CA GLY A 304 14.78 -36.81 17.69
C GLY A 304 14.18 -37.19 16.33
N ALA A 305 13.41 -36.30 15.70
CA ALA A 305 12.92 -36.50 14.36
C ALA A 305 14.02 -36.09 13.38
N ASP A 306 14.36 -37.00 12.46
CA ASP A 306 15.22 -36.65 11.34
C ASP A 306 14.56 -35.50 10.55
N ALA A 307 15.25 -34.35 10.50
CA ALA A 307 14.86 -33.16 9.75
C ALA A 307 14.76 -33.29 8.19
N PRO A 308 15.13 -34.39 7.49
CA PRO A 308 15.02 -34.48 6.03
C PRO A 308 13.60 -34.31 5.49
N SER A 309 12.56 -34.70 6.22
CA SER A 309 11.17 -34.68 5.70
C SER A 309 10.69 -33.26 5.40
N PHE A 310 10.93 -32.30 6.30
CA PHE A 310 10.56 -30.90 6.09
C PHE A 310 11.44 -30.21 5.04
N ASN A 311 12.76 -30.45 5.07
CA ASN A 311 13.71 -29.89 4.11
C ASN A 311 13.48 -30.36 2.68
N SER A 312 12.81 -31.51 2.49
CA SER A 312 12.55 -32.06 1.16
C SER A 312 11.31 -31.48 0.49
N LEU A 313 10.44 -30.79 1.24
CA LEU A 313 9.22 -30.19 0.67
C LEU A 313 9.28 -28.66 0.63
N PHE A 314 10.18 -28.05 1.40
CA PHE A 314 10.38 -26.61 1.44
C PHE A 314 11.85 -26.24 1.17
N LYS A 315 12.05 -25.38 0.17
CA LYS A 315 13.35 -24.84 -0.27
C LYS A 315 13.38 -23.33 -0.08
N PRO A 316 13.95 -22.82 1.04
CA PRO A 316 13.95 -21.39 1.34
C PRO A 316 14.55 -20.53 0.23
N GLN A 317 15.68 -20.94 -0.38
CA GLN A 317 16.33 -20.14 -1.42
C GLN A 317 15.51 -20.16 -2.73
N ALA A 318 15.03 -21.32 -3.18
CA ALA A 318 14.16 -21.38 -4.36
C ALA A 318 12.85 -20.59 -4.16
N THR A 319 12.28 -20.60 -2.95
CA THR A 319 11.11 -19.77 -2.61
C THR A 319 11.45 -18.29 -2.67
N SER A 320 12.59 -17.90 -2.12
CA SER A 320 13.10 -16.53 -2.17
C SER A 320 13.38 -16.04 -3.59
N ASN A 321 14.00 -16.88 -4.43
CA ASN A 321 14.23 -16.61 -5.85
C ASN A 321 12.91 -16.37 -6.60
N ALA A 322 11.93 -17.25 -6.37
CA ALA A 322 10.60 -17.14 -6.96
C ALA A 322 9.87 -15.85 -6.54
N ASN A 323 10.00 -15.47 -5.27
CA ASN A 323 9.45 -14.23 -4.74
C ASN A 323 10.16 -12.99 -5.33
N ALA A 324 11.50 -13.01 -5.43
CA ALA A 324 12.28 -11.93 -6.02
C ALA A 324 11.87 -11.65 -7.47
N ALA A 325 11.74 -12.70 -8.30
CA ALA A 325 11.31 -12.58 -9.68
C ALA A 325 9.90 -11.99 -9.81
N MET A 326 9.00 -12.38 -8.91
CA MET A 326 7.65 -11.82 -8.84
C MET A 326 7.68 -10.33 -8.47
N MET A 327 8.39 -9.97 -7.40
CA MET A 327 8.54 -8.58 -6.96
C MET A 327 9.13 -7.70 -8.05
N ARG A 328 10.15 -8.19 -8.75
CA ARG A 328 10.76 -7.47 -9.87
C ARG A 328 9.75 -7.23 -10.99
N ARG A 329 8.98 -8.24 -11.36
CA ARG A 329 7.98 -8.12 -12.43
C ARG A 329 6.83 -7.17 -12.08
N ILE A 330 6.42 -7.12 -10.81
CA ILE A 330 5.44 -6.14 -10.32
C ILE A 330 6.03 -4.73 -10.35
N ALA A 331 7.29 -4.57 -9.92
CA ALA A 331 8.00 -3.29 -9.98
C ALA A 331 8.13 -2.76 -11.42
N ASP A 332 8.52 -3.62 -12.37
CA ASP A 332 8.68 -3.25 -13.78
C ASP A 332 7.33 -2.89 -14.41
N ALA A 333 6.27 -3.66 -14.14
CA ALA A 333 4.94 -3.37 -14.66
C ALA A 333 4.35 -2.06 -14.12
N SER A 334 4.50 -1.79 -12.82
CA SER A 334 4.05 -0.53 -12.18
C SER A 334 4.94 0.67 -12.55
N GLY A 335 6.21 0.42 -12.86
CA GLY A 335 7.19 1.40 -13.34
C GLY A 335 7.06 1.77 -14.82
N ALA A 336 6.18 1.13 -15.58
CA ALA A 336 5.98 1.45 -17.00
C ALA A 336 5.52 2.92 -17.22
N PRO A 337 5.87 3.55 -18.36
CA PRO A 337 5.35 4.88 -18.71
C PRO A 337 3.82 4.92 -18.74
N TYR A 338 3.20 6.04 -18.38
CA TYR A 338 1.73 6.14 -18.26
C TYR A 338 0.92 5.64 -19.46
N PRO A 339 1.29 5.94 -20.73
CA PRO A 339 0.55 5.43 -21.89
C PRO A 339 0.63 3.90 -22.05
N GLN A 340 1.64 3.25 -21.48
CA GLN A 340 1.87 1.81 -21.55
C GLN A 340 1.36 1.07 -20.30
N LEU A 341 1.18 1.78 -19.19
CA LEU A 341 0.94 1.22 -17.87
C LEU A 341 -0.28 0.29 -17.81
N GLN A 342 -1.40 0.66 -18.43
CA GLN A 342 -2.59 -0.20 -18.47
C GLN A 342 -2.31 -1.55 -19.16
N ARG A 343 -1.51 -1.55 -20.23
CA ARG A 343 -1.13 -2.77 -20.94
C ARG A 343 -0.20 -3.62 -20.07
N SER A 344 0.82 -3.00 -19.46
CA SER A 344 1.78 -3.69 -18.60
C SER A 344 1.10 -4.36 -17.39
N LEU A 345 0.13 -3.68 -16.78
CA LEU A 345 -0.62 -4.24 -15.65
C LEU A 345 -1.57 -5.38 -16.05
N ARG A 346 -2.21 -5.31 -17.23
CA ARG A 346 -2.99 -6.45 -17.75
C ARG A 346 -2.11 -7.67 -18.04
N GLN A 347 -0.91 -7.46 -18.57
CA GLN A 347 0.06 -8.54 -18.79
C GLN A 347 0.53 -9.14 -17.47
N LEU A 348 0.73 -8.30 -16.44
CA LEU A 348 1.03 -8.76 -15.10
C LEU A 348 -0.13 -9.61 -14.52
N ASP A 349 -1.38 -9.13 -14.61
CA ASP A 349 -2.55 -9.87 -14.12
C ASP A 349 -2.65 -11.26 -14.76
N ALA A 350 -2.54 -11.33 -16.09
CA ALA A 350 -2.60 -12.60 -16.82
C ALA A 350 -1.48 -13.55 -16.41
N TRP A 351 -0.28 -13.03 -16.15
CA TRP A 351 0.83 -13.84 -15.66
C TRP A 351 0.62 -14.33 -14.22
N ILE A 352 0.07 -13.50 -13.33
CA ILE A 352 -0.28 -13.91 -11.96
C ILE A 352 -1.35 -15.00 -12.00
N GLU A 353 -2.38 -14.85 -12.84
CA GLU A 353 -3.45 -15.85 -13.00
C GLU A 353 -2.88 -17.20 -13.48
N ASP A 354 -2.05 -17.19 -14.53
CA ASP A 354 -1.40 -18.39 -15.05
C ASP A 354 -0.57 -19.10 -13.97
N ARG A 355 0.23 -18.33 -13.22
CA ARG A 355 1.10 -18.86 -12.16
C ARG A 355 0.32 -19.42 -10.96
N THR A 356 -0.85 -18.87 -10.66
CA THR A 356 -1.68 -19.26 -9.51
C THR A 356 -2.64 -20.41 -9.83
N ARG A 357 -2.97 -20.65 -11.11
CA ARG A 357 -3.88 -21.72 -11.55
C ARG A 357 -3.35 -23.12 -11.26
N PHE A 358 -2.04 -23.34 -11.39
CA PHE A 358 -1.41 -24.65 -11.15
C PHE A 358 -0.21 -24.51 -10.20
N PRO A 359 -0.44 -24.33 -8.88
CA PRO A 359 0.64 -24.10 -7.92
C PRO A 359 1.46 -25.37 -7.62
N TYR A 360 1.10 -26.51 -8.22
CA TYR A 360 1.73 -27.81 -7.95
C TYR A 360 3.07 -27.94 -8.67
N SER A 361 4.09 -28.33 -7.92
CA SER A 361 5.42 -28.62 -8.42
C SER A 361 6.02 -29.76 -7.61
N ILE A 362 6.68 -30.70 -8.28
CA ILE A 362 7.43 -31.77 -7.61
C ILE A 362 8.61 -31.17 -6.84
N TYR A 363 9.18 -30.07 -7.34
CA TYR A 363 10.23 -29.30 -6.67
C TYR A 363 9.65 -28.14 -5.85
N ASN A 364 10.06 -28.02 -4.60
CA ASN A 364 9.63 -27.00 -3.64
C ASN A 364 8.09 -26.79 -3.56
N PRO A 365 7.29 -27.85 -3.35
CA PRO A 365 5.83 -27.74 -3.33
C PRO A 365 5.32 -26.73 -2.29
N VAL A 366 5.88 -26.74 -1.07
CA VAL A 366 5.46 -25.81 -0.01
C VAL A 366 5.79 -24.37 -0.38
N GLY A 367 7.01 -24.12 -0.90
CA GLY A 367 7.41 -22.78 -1.31
C GLY A 367 6.58 -22.23 -2.46
N ARG A 368 6.17 -23.07 -3.42
CA ARG A 368 5.25 -22.67 -4.50
C ARG A 368 3.88 -22.27 -3.97
N ILE A 369 3.31 -23.04 -3.04
CA ILE A 369 2.03 -22.70 -2.39
C ILE A 369 2.16 -21.36 -1.67
N LEU A 370 3.19 -21.18 -0.85
CA LEU A 370 3.44 -19.92 -0.13
C LEU A 370 3.56 -18.72 -1.10
N GLY A 371 4.31 -18.88 -2.19
CA GLY A 371 4.44 -17.84 -3.22
C GLY A 371 3.12 -17.49 -3.92
N SER A 372 2.23 -18.47 -4.12
CA SER A 372 0.92 -18.24 -4.75
C SER A 372 -0.04 -17.41 -3.90
N ILE A 373 0.08 -17.48 -2.57
CA ILE A 373 -0.79 -16.75 -1.63
C ILE A 373 -0.43 -15.25 -1.61
N ALA A 374 0.86 -14.91 -1.69
CA ALA A 374 1.35 -13.54 -1.53
C ALA A 374 1.21 -12.67 -2.81
N ALA A 375 1.21 -13.28 -4.00
CA ALA A 375 1.33 -12.58 -5.28
C ALA A 375 0.24 -11.52 -5.58
N PRO A 376 -1.07 -11.82 -5.39
CA PRO A 376 -2.13 -10.93 -5.88
C PRO A 376 -2.21 -9.58 -5.15
N ALA A 377 -1.72 -9.51 -3.91
CA ALA A 377 -1.87 -8.32 -3.08
C ALA A 377 -1.05 -7.12 -3.58
N TYR A 378 0.15 -7.36 -4.13
CA TYR A 378 1.08 -6.28 -4.45
C TYR A 378 0.74 -5.50 -5.74
N ALA A 379 0.14 -6.17 -6.72
CA ALA A 379 -0.19 -5.57 -8.02
C ALA A 379 -1.19 -4.41 -7.90
N GLY A 380 -2.10 -4.46 -6.92
CA GLY A 380 -3.07 -3.41 -6.66
C GLY A 380 -2.43 -2.08 -6.26
N TYR A 381 -1.32 -2.10 -5.51
CA TYR A 381 -0.68 -0.89 -5.03
C TYR A 381 -0.04 -0.06 -6.14
N GLY A 382 0.47 -0.70 -7.20
CA GLY A 382 1.00 0.00 -8.37
C GLY A 382 -0.08 0.83 -9.09
N ARG A 383 -1.33 0.35 -9.09
CA ARG A 383 -2.49 1.06 -9.67
C ARG A 383 -2.84 2.31 -8.86
N ARG A 384 -2.91 2.17 -7.54
CA ARG A 384 -3.22 3.28 -6.62
C ARG A 384 -2.20 4.42 -6.73
N LEU A 385 -0.90 4.08 -6.79
CA LEU A 385 0.18 5.05 -7.00
C LEU A 385 0.07 5.77 -8.34
N ALA A 386 -0.22 5.02 -9.41
CA ALA A 386 -0.34 5.60 -10.73
C ALA A 386 -1.48 6.63 -10.81
N ASP A 387 -2.61 6.32 -10.15
CA ASP A 387 -3.82 7.16 -10.16
C ASP A 387 -3.61 8.53 -9.49
N LEU A 388 -2.51 8.74 -8.76
CA LEU A 388 -2.12 10.06 -8.24
C LEU A 388 -1.96 11.10 -9.35
N GLU A 389 -1.33 10.74 -10.48
CA GLU A 389 -1.10 11.71 -11.58
C GLU A 389 -2.40 12.06 -12.29
N ALA A 390 -3.29 11.08 -12.48
CA ALA A 390 -4.60 11.31 -13.06
C ALA A 390 -5.43 12.27 -12.17
N ARG A 391 -5.38 12.06 -10.85
CA ARG A 391 -6.02 12.93 -9.86
C ARG A 391 -5.43 14.34 -9.86
N ARG A 392 -4.09 14.46 -9.82
CA ARG A 392 -3.39 15.75 -9.86
C ARG A 392 -3.79 16.58 -11.08
N ARG A 393 -3.81 15.98 -12.27
CA ARG A 393 -4.24 16.66 -13.51
C ARG A 393 -5.72 17.05 -13.47
N ALA A 394 -6.59 16.19 -12.95
CA ALA A 394 -8.02 16.51 -12.81
C ALA A 394 -8.24 17.67 -11.84
N VAL A 395 -7.49 17.74 -10.72
CA VAL A 395 -7.48 18.87 -9.79
C VAL A 395 -7.09 20.16 -10.49
N LEU A 396 -5.98 20.17 -11.25
CA LEU A 396 -5.57 21.37 -11.99
C LEU A 396 -6.61 21.78 -13.04
N ALA A 397 -7.27 20.82 -13.69
CA ALA A 397 -8.38 21.11 -14.60
C ALA A 397 -9.54 21.80 -13.87
N VAL A 398 -9.99 21.25 -12.74
CA VAL A 398 -11.07 21.82 -11.90
C VAL A 398 -10.73 23.24 -11.46
N LEU A 399 -9.53 23.46 -10.94
CA LEU A 399 -9.12 24.78 -10.46
C LEU A 399 -8.97 25.80 -11.60
N GLY A 400 -8.54 25.36 -12.78
CA GLY A 400 -8.52 26.21 -13.98
C GLY A 400 -9.91 26.62 -14.44
N LEU A 401 -10.88 25.70 -14.41
CA LEU A 401 -12.29 26.01 -14.70
C LEU A 401 -12.87 26.99 -13.69
N HIS A 402 -12.57 26.79 -12.41
CA HIS A 402 -13.09 27.63 -11.34
C HIS A 402 -12.50 29.05 -11.42
N ALA A 403 -11.18 29.18 -11.66
CA ALA A 403 -10.52 30.47 -11.88
C ALA A 403 -11.04 31.22 -13.11
N ALA A 404 -11.49 30.49 -14.14
CA ALA A 404 -12.10 31.06 -15.33
C ALA A 404 -13.62 31.35 -15.19
N GLY A 405 -14.22 31.09 -14.02
CA GLY A 405 -15.65 31.33 -13.78
C GLY A 405 -16.57 30.51 -14.67
N ILE A 406 -16.16 29.30 -15.07
CA ILE A 406 -16.91 28.47 -16.01
C ILE A 406 -18.22 27.99 -15.39
N ALA A 407 -19.36 28.24 -16.02
CA ALA A 407 -20.64 27.76 -15.50
C ALA A 407 -20.73 26.22 -15.60
N PRO A 408 -21.45 25.51 -14.70
CA PRO A 408 -21.56 24.04 -14.72
C PRO A 408 -21.96 23.45 -16.08
N VAL A 409 -22.85 24.13 -16.82
CA VAL A 409 -23.31 23.71 -18.16
C VAL A 409 -22.20 23.76 -19.22
N GLN A 410 -21.15 24.56 -18.99
CA GLN A 410 -20.01 24.73 -19.91
C GLN A 410 -18.80 23.85 -19.55
N VAL A 411 -18.81 23.20 -18.38
CA VAL A 411 -17.66 22.45 -17.86
C VAL A 411 -17.22 21.36 -18.84
N ALA A 412 -18.16 20.59 -19.40
CA ALA A 412 -17.83 19.51 -20.34
C ALA A 412 -17.10 20.02 -21.59
N SER A 413 -17.58 21.12 -22.21
CA SER A 413 -16.91 21.74 -23.36
C SER A 413 -15.54 22.33 -22.99
N ALA A 414 -15.42 22.95 -21.82
CA ALA A 414 -14.16 23.54 -21.37
C ALA A 414 -13.10 22.45 -21.05
N LEU A 415 -13.51 21.31 -20.48
CA LEU A 415 -12.64 20.16 -20.27
C LEU A 415 -12.10 19.57 -21.58
N ALA A 416 -12.88 19.59 -22.66
CA ALA A 416 -12.43 19.13 -23.97
C ALA A 416 -11.20 19.93 -24.46
N SER A 417 -11.19 21.24 -24.21
CA SER A 417 -10.10 22.15 -24.57
C SER A 417 -8.98 22.23 -23.52
N SER A 418 -9.19 21.69 -22.31
CA SER A 418 -8.20 21.75 -21.23
C SER A 418 -6.87 21.06 -21.62
N PRO A 419 -5.71 21.67 -21.30
CA PRO A 419 -4.41 21.02 -21.48
C PRO A 419 -4.22 19.84 -20.51
N HIS A 420 -4.99 19.78 -19.42
CA HIS A 420 -4.92 18.72 -18.45
C HIS A 420 -5.77 17.52 -18.90
N ARG A 421 -5.09 16.48 -19.38
CA ARG A 421 -5.71 15.27 -19.94
C ARG A 421 -5.39 14.03 -19.10
N ASN A 422 -6.21 13.00 -19.24
CA ASN A 422 -5.98 11.71 -18.60
C ASN A 422 -4.61 11.15 -19.02
N PRO A 423 -3.69 10.85 -18.07
CA PRO A 423 -2.32 10.47 -18.40
C PRO A 423 -2.20 9.12 -19.12
N TYR A 424 -3.22 8.26 -19.00
CA TYR A 424 -3.22 6.92 -19.57
C TYR A 424 -3.74 6.87 -21.01
N THR A 425 -4.73 7.71 -21.31
CA THR A 425 -5.42 7.68 -22.61
C THR A 425 -5.15 8.90 -23.47
N GLY A 426 -4.61 9.98 -22.89
CA GLY A 426 -4.46 11.27 -23.55
C GLY A 426 -5.79 11.99 -23.82
N ARG A 427 -6.94 11.42 -23.44
CA ARG A 427 -8.27 12.00 -23.65
C ARG A 427 -8.59 13.03 -22.57
N ALA A 428 -9.50 13.96 -22.88
CA ALA A 428 -10.08 14.86 -21.88
C ALA A 428 -10.76 14.07 -20.75
N PHE A 429 -10.80 14.65 -19.56
CA PHE A 429 -11.56 14.10 -18.44
C PHE A 429 -13.06 14.19 -18.71
N GLY A 430 -13.85 13.29 -18.10
CA GLY A 430 -15.30 13.32 -18.19
C GLY A 430 -15.90 14.30 -17.19
N TRP A 431 -17.10 14.80 -17.48
CA TRP A 431 -17.92 15.58 -16.56
C TRP A 431 -19.11 14.75 -16.08
N ASP A 432 -19.36 14.73 -14.78
CA ASP A 432 -20.58 14.20 -14.18
C ASP A 432 -21.44 15.35 -13.67
N ALA A 433 -22.50 15.68 -14.40
CA ALA A 433 -23.37 16.79 -14.06
C ALA A 433 -24.20 16.54 -12.79
N ALA A 434 -24.56 15.29 -12.52
CA ALA A 434 -25.36 14.94 -11.35
C ALA A 434 -24.55 15.06 -10.06
N ALA A 435 -23.31 14.56 -10.09
CA ALA A 435 -22.36 14.67 -8.98
C ALA A 435 -21.61 16.02 -8.94
N SER A 436 -21.81 16.88 -9.94
CA SER A 436 -21.06 18.13 -10.14
C SER A 436 -19.54 17.93 -10.00
N CYS A 437 -18.99 16.96 -10.76
CA CYS A 437 -17.57 16.65 -10.64
C CYS A 437 -16.88 16.17 -11.91
N VAL A 438 -15.55 16.29 -11.91
CA VAL A 438 -14.69 15.80 -12.98
C VAL A 438 -14.34 14.34 -12.70
N ARG A 439 -14.73 13.44 -13.62
CA ARG A 439 -14.50 12.00 -13.53
C ARG A 439 -13.07 11.65 -13.93
N ILE A 440 -12.38 10.99 -13.00
CA ILE A 440 -11.07 10.41 -13.21
C ILE A 440 -11.27 8.97 -13.72
N GLY A 441 -10.92 8.70 -14.97
CA GLY A 441 -10.78 7.32 -15.46
C GLY A 441 -9.46 6.72 -14.98
N GLY A 442 -9.45 6.15 -13.77
CA GLY A 442 -8.27 5.51 -13.15
C GLY A 442 -8.00 4.09 -13.67
N ILE A 443 -6.86 3.52 -13.28
CA ILE A 443 -6.50 2.12 -13.59
C ILE A 443 -7.05 1.17 -12.52
N ASP A 444 -7.09 1.60 -11.27
CA ASP A 444 -7.71 0.80 -10.21
C ASP A 444 -9.22 0.75 -10.44
N ARG A 445 -9.85 -0.43 -10.43
CA ARG A 445 -11.31 -0.52 -10.60
C ARG A 445 -12.07 -0.13 -9.33
N ALA A 446 -11.45 -0.31 -8.17
CA ALA A 446 -12.03 0.08 -6.89
C ALA A 446 -11.90 1.59 -6.67
N GLU A 447 -10.74 2.17 -7.00
CA GLU A 447 -10.47 3.59 -6.78
C GLU A 447 -10.65 4.50 -8.01
N GLY A 448 -10.64 3.93 -9.22
CA GLY A 448 -10.63 4.64 -10.51
C GLY A 448 -12.00 5.04 -11.03
N ARG A 449 -13.03 5.01 -10.18
CA ARG A 449 -14.22 5.87 -10.30
C ARG A 449 -14.05 7.10 -9.42
N GLY A 450 -12.88 7.73 -9.52
CA GLY A 450 -12.57 8.94 -8.77
C GLY A 450 -13.33 10.14 -9.32
N CYS A 451 -13.73 11.02 -8.43
CA CYS A 451 -14.44 12.27 -8.71
C CYS A 451 -13.65 13.41 -8.06
N VAL A 452 -13.42 14.51 -8.78
CA VAL A 452 -12.90 15.76 -8.22
C VAL A 452 -14.03 16.77 -8.26
N ALA A 453 -14.53 17.12 -7.08
CA ALA A 453 -15.68 18.00 -6.93
C ALA A 453 -15.41 19.38 -7.55
N TYR A 454 -16.39 19.86 -8.33
CA TYR A 454 -16.44 21.22 -8.86
C TYR A 454 -17.54 21.96 -8.10
N VAL A 455 -17.14 22.92 -7.26
CA VAL A 455 -18.09 23.76 -6.52
C VAL A 455 -18.32 25.02 -7.35
N PRO A 456 -19.51 25.25 -7.90
CA PRO A 456 -19.79 26.46 -8.66
C PRO A 456 -19.61 27.67 -7.76
N THR A 457 -19.00 28.74 -8.28
CA THR A 457 -19.03 30.04 -7.59
C THR A 457 -20.49 30.47 -7.54
N THR A 458 -21.14 30.32 -6.39
CA THR A 458 -22.44 30.97 -6.19
C THR A 458 -22.16 32.46 -6.30
N ALA A 459 -22.83 33.15 -7.22
CA ALA A 459 -22.75 34.61 -7.29
C ALA A 459 -22.90 35.12 -5.86
N SER A 460 -21.86 35.78 -5.32
CA SER A 460 -21.90 36.32 -3.97
C SER A 460 -23.24 37.07 -3.85
N PRO A 461 -24.06 36.79 -2.82
CA PRO A 461 -25.30 37.51 -2.64
C PRO A 461 -24.92 38.99 -2.68
N THR A 462 -25.43 39.70 -3.67
CA THR A 462 -25.18 41.13 -3.85
C THR A 462 -25.40 41.76 -2.49
N PRO A 463 -24.41 42.44 -1.88
CA PRO A 463 -24.61 43.02 -0.57
C PRO A 463 -25.81 43.95 -0.66
N THR A 464 -26.90 43.58 0.00
CA THR A 464 -28.04 44.47 0.22
C THR A 464 -27.52 45.55 1.15
N HIS A 465 -27.13 46.67 0.54
CA HIS A 465 -26.73 47.90 1.23
C HIS A 465 -27.91 48.52 1.97
#